data_AF-A0A7C1ATC9-F1
#
_entry.id   AF-A0A7C1ATC9-F1
#
_cell.length_a   1.000
_cell.length_b   1.000
_cell.length_c   1.000
_cell.angle_alpha   90.00
_cell.angle_beta   90.00
_cell.angle_gamma   90.00
#
_symmetry.space_group_name_H-M   'P 1'
#
loop_
_entity.id
_entity.type
_entity.pdbx_description
1 polymer ?
#
loop_
_entity_poly.entity_id
_entity_poly.type
_entity_poly.pdbx_seq_one_letter_code
_entity_poly.pdbx_strand_id
1 'polypeptide(L)'
;MSEFLRNILRSARAERKTIILPEGDDPRILGAVKIIIEEAAANLILLGDEVGIRSVLEEMEVDSSAISIINPADPGRIDPYAAEFYELRKHKGLTLENARKLLKDSVYFGMMMLKLNQADGLVAGVAHATSNIIRPALQIIKTYPGINIVSSTFFIIKDEKILLFADCGLNENPDPEQLAEITLSTALTAKLFGLIPKIALLCYSTRGSGK
;
A
#
# COMPACT_ATOMS: atom_id res chain seq x y z
N MET A 1 -7.69 -20.73 -8.06
CA MET A 1 -7.04 -19.43 -8.34
C MET A 1 -7.11 -19.17 -9.85
N SER A 2 -7.58 -18.00 -10.29
CA SER A 2 -7.65 -17.67 -11.72
C SER A 2 -6.24 -17.58 -12.34
N GLU A 3 -6.12 -17.77 -13.65
CA GLU A 3 -4.83 -17.64 -14.36
C GLU A 3 -4.20 -16.26 -14.16
N PHE A 4 -5.04 -15.22 -14.07
CA PHE A 4 -4.59 -13.86 -13.78
C PHE A 4 -3.83 -13.76 -12.44
N LEU A 5 -4.39 -14.31 -11.37
CA LEU A 5 -3.73 -14.31 -10.05
C LEU A 5 -2.46 -15.16 -10.04
N ARG A 6 -2.45 -16.28 -10.76
CA ARG A 6 -1.22 -17.10 -10.93
C ARG A 6 -0.12 -16.33 -11.64
N ASN A 7 -0.45 -15.53 -12.65
CA ASN A 7 0.52 -14.69 -13.35
C ASN A 7 1.06 -13.58 -12.45
N ILE A 8 0.23 -12.96 -11.61
CA ILE A 8 0.68 -11.98 -10.61
C ILE A 8 1.69 -12.63 -9.65
N LEU A 9 1.37 -13.80 -9.09
CA LEU A 9 2.28 -14.51 -8.19
C LEU A 9 3.58 -14.91 -8.90
N ARG A 10 3.51 -15.37 -10.15
CA ARG A 10 4.70 -15.70 -10.93
C ARG A 10 5.61 -14.48 -11.14
N SER A 11 5.04 -13.33 -11.48
CA SER A 11 5.80 -12.08 -11.63
C SER A 11 6.40 -11.63 -10.29
N ALA A 12 5.65 -11.69 -9.20
CA ALA A 12 6.12 -11.33 -7.87
C ALA A 12 7.30 -12.22 -7.41
N ARG A 13 7.22 -13.54 -7.68
CA ARG A 13 8.33 -14.48 -7.40
C ARG A 13 9.58 -14.19 -8.24
N ALA A 14 9.40 -13.82 -9.51
CA ALA A 14 10.50 -13.56 -10.43
C ALA A 14 11.27 -12.29 -10.05
N GLU A 15 10.58 -11.28 -9.52
CA GLU A 15 11.17 -10.03 -9.05
C GLU A 15 10.67 -9.71 -7.64
N ARG A 16 11.20 -10.44 -6.65
CA ARG A 16 10.76 -10.29 -5.25
C ARG A 16 11.03 -8.89 -4.74
N LYS A 17 9.95 -8.21 -4.39
CA LYS A 17 9.95 -6.91 -3.72
C LYS A 17 9.90 -7.07 -2.21
N THR A 18 10.39 -6.08 -1.49
CA THR A 18 10.32 -6.00 -0.04
C THR A 18 9.08 -5.22 0.38
N ILE A 19 8.18 -5.87 1.11
CA ILE A 19 6.89 -5.30 1.52
C ILE A 19 6.84 -5.13 3.04
N ILE A 20 6.47 -3.93 3.48
CA ILE A 20 6.25 -3.59 4.88
C ILE A 20 4.81 -3.93 5.26
N LEU A 21 4.63 -4.60 6.39
CA LEU A 21 3.35 -4.91 7.02
C LEU A 21 3.31 -4.22 8.39
N PRO A 22 2.70 -3.01 8.50
CA PRO A 22 2.71 -2.20 9.72
C PRO A 22 1.88 -2.79 10.87
N GLU A 23 0.96 -3.69 10.56
CA GLU A 23 0.03 -4.32 11.50
C GLU A 23 0.55 -5.74 11.84
N GLY A 24 1.85 -5.86 12.12
CA GLY A 24 2.57 -7.14 12.23
C GLY A 24 2.07 -8.06 13.34
N ASP A 25 1.44 -7.49 14.38
CA ASP A 25 0.87 -8.25 15.50
C ASP A 25 -0.55 -8.79 15.20
N ASP A 26 -1.18 -8.43 14.06
CA ASP A 26 -2.53 -8.89 13.73
C ASP A 26 -2.52 -10.35 13.22
N PRO A 27 -3.35 -11.25 13.79
CA PRO A 27 -3.39 -12.65 13.37
C PRO A 27 -3.70 -12.87 11.88
N ARG A 28 -4.47 -11.98 11.25
CA ARG A 28 -4.79 -12.04 9.82
C ARG A 28 -3.55 -11.73 8.97
N ILE A 29 -2.74 -10.78 9.42
CA ILE A 29 -1.46 -10.43 8.79
C ILE A 29 -0.49 -11.60 8.95
N LEU A 30 -0.34 -12.17 10.15
CA LEU A 30 0.53 -13.32 10.39
C LEU A 30 0.11 -14.56 9.56
N GLY A 31 -1.20 -14.80 9.41
CA GLY A 31 -1.72 -15.80 8.48
C GLY A 31 -1.30 -15.54 7.02
N ALA A 32 -1.32 -14.28 6.58
CA ALA A 32 -0.86 -13.90 5.24
C ALA A 32 0.67 -14.02 5.08
N VAL A 33 1.44 -13.73 6.13
CA VAL A 33 2.92 -13.89 6.15
C VAL A 33 3.29 -15.34 5.83
N LYS A 34 2.63 -16.32 6.45
CA LYS A 34 2.83 -17.75 6.16
C LYS A 34 2.68 -18.04 4.66
N ILE A 35 1.56 -17.59 4.08
CA ILE A 35 1.27 -17.81 2.65
C ILE A 35 2.32 -17.13 1.77
N ILE A 36 2.70 -15.89 2.06
CA ILE A 36 3.67 -15.13 1.26
C ILE A 36 5.05 -15.84 1.25
N ILE A 37 5.45 -16.42 2.38
CA ILE A 37 6.71 -17.14 2.52
C ILE A 37 6.67 -18.48 1.78
N GLU A 38 5.60 -19.26 1.97
CA GLU A 38 5.38 -20.54 1.25
C GLU A 38 5.35 -20.32 -0.27
N GLU A 39 4.74 -19.22 -0.71
CA GLU A 39 4.66 -18.82 -2.12
C GLU A 39 5.92 -18.11 -2.62
N ALA A 40 6.91 -17.81 -1.76
CA ALA A 40 8.11 -17.04 -2.05
C ALA A 40 7.82 -15.73 -2.83
N ALA A 41 6.70 -15.07 -2.50
CA ALA A 41 6.13 -13.99 -3.31
C ALA A 41 6.74 -12.60 -3.01
N ALA A 42 7.25 -12.38 -1.80
CA ALA A 42 7.87 -11.12 -1.38
C ALA A 42 8.85 -11.35 -0.23
N ASN A 43 9.80 -10.42 -0.06
CA ASN A 43 10.53 -10.27 1.20
C ASN A 43 9.67 -9.43 2.15
N LEU A 44 9.76 -9.69 3.45
CA LEU A 44 8.85 -9.08 4.42
C LEU A 44 9.59 -8.29 5.50
N ILE A 45 9.02 -7.13 5.83
CA ILE A 45 9.34 -6.36 7.03
C ILE A 45 8.04 -6.25 7.85
N LEU A 46 8.04 -6.76 9.07
CA LEU A 46 6.92 -6.63 10.00
C LEU A 46 7.22 -5.52 11.00
N LEU A 47 6.21 -4.68 11.28
CA LEU A 47 6.30 -3.70 12.36
C LEU A 47 5.46 -4.16 13.55
N GLY A 48 6.05 -4.23 14.74
CA GLY A 48 5.36 -4.70 15.95
C GLY A 48 6.31 -5.21 17.03
N ASP A 49 5.77 -5.98 17.97
CA ASP A 49 6.56 -6.59 19.05
C ASP A 49 7.31 -7.84 18.55
N GLU A 50 8.63 -7.76 18.49
CA GLU A 50 9.45 -8.84 17.93
C GLU A 50 9.27 -10.16 18.65
N VAL A 51 9.20 -10.15 19.99
CA VAL A 51 9.06 -11.37 20.78
C VAL A 51 7.70 -12.01 20.51
N GLY A 52 6.61 -11.24 20.59
CA GLY A 52 5.26 -11.72 20.31
C GLY A 52 5.10 -12.25 18.88
N ILE A 53 5.54 -11.49 17.88
CA ILE A 53 5.45 -11.90 16.46
C ILE A 53 6.22 -13.20 16.21
N ARG A 54 7.47 -13.31 16.70
CA ARG A 54 8.27 -14.52 16.50
C ARG A 54 7.64 -15.74 17.15
N SER A 55 7.12 -15.60 18.38
CA SER A 55 6.41 -16.67 19.09
C SER A 55 5.24 -17.21 18.26
N VAL A 56 4.41 -16.33 17.71
CA VAL A 56 3.23 -16.75 16.92
C VAL A 56 3.67 -17.40 15.60
N LEU A 57 4.68 -16.85 14.93
CA LEU A 57 5.19 -17.45 13.68
C LEU A 57 5.81 -18.84 13.93
N GLU A 58 6.47 -19.05 15.07
CA GLU A 58 7.00 -20.36 15.47
C GLU A 58 5.87 -21.37 15.71
N GLU A 59 4.81 -20.98 16.43
CA GLU A 59 3.60 -21.81 16.61
C GLU A 59 2.91 -22.17 15.28
N MET A 60 3.03 -21.29 14.28
CA MET A 60 2.51 -21.51 12.92
C MET A 60 3.45 -22.32 12.02
N GLU A 61 4.59 -22.78 12.53
CA GLU A 61 5.65 -23.49 11.80
C GLU A 61 6.21 -22.67 10.63
N VAL A 62 6.31 -21.35 10.80
CA VAL A 62 6.85 -20.42 9.80
C VAL A 62 8.31 -20.09 10.14
N ASP A 63 9.22 -20.37 9.20
CA ASP A 63 10.60 -19.89 9.31
C ASP A 63 10.64 -18.36 9.17
N SER A 64 10.79 -17.68 10.30
CA SER A 64 10.86 -16.22 10.39
C SER A 64 12.28 -15.67 10.41
N SER A 65 13.30 -16.50 10.14
CA SER A 65 14.71 -16.10 10.21
C SER A 65 15.08 -15.01 9.20
N ALA A 66 14.46 -15.03 8.02
CA ALA A 66 14.66 -14.06 6.96
C ALA A 66 13.74 -12.82 7.06
N ILE A 67 12.81 -12.79 8.02
CA ILE A 67 11.88 -11.69 8.21
C ILE A 67 12.51 -10.63 9.11
N SER A 68 12.57 -9.39 8.62
CA SER A 68 12.94 -8.25 9.46
C SER A 68 11.74 -7.86 10.32
N ILE A 69 11.89 -7.89 11.64
CA ILE A 69 10.86 -7.42 12.56
C ILE A 69 11.40 -6.17 13.27
N ILE A 70 10.65 -5.09 13.23
CA ILE A 70 11.07 -3.78 13.72
C ILE A 70 10.00 -3.24 14.66
N ASN A 71 10.38 -2.91 15.88
CA ASN A 71 9.49 -2.23 16.80
C ASN A 71 9.58 -0.70 16.58
N PRO A 72 8.53 -0.01 16.09
CA PRO A 72 8.53 1.44 15.89
C PRO A 72 8.64 2.23 17.21
N ALA A 73 8.33 1.60 18.34
CA ALA A 73 8.41 2.21 19.65
C ALA A 73 9.84 2.27 20.22
N ASP A 74 10.82 1.58 19.60
CA ASP A 74 12.23 1.65 20.00
C ASP A 74 12.79 3.07 19.78
N PRO A 75 13.13 3.81 20.85
CA PRO A 75 13.63 5.17 20.74
C PRO A 75 14.92 5.27 19.91
N GLY A 76 15.76 4.23 19.92
CA GLY A 76 17.00 4.21 19.15
C GLY A 76 16.75 4.17 17.64
N ARG A 77 15.58 3.68 17.22
CA ARG A 77 15.20 3.60 15.80
C ARG A 77 14.43 4.82 15.35
N ILE A 78 13.63 5.45 16.21
CA ILE A 78 12.69 6.51 15.81
C ILE A 78 13.38 7.83 15.43
N ASP A 79 14.49 8.17 16.08
CA ASP A 79 15.10 9.49 15.98
C ASP A 79 15.58 9.84 14.55
N PRO A 80 16.28 8.95 13.83
CA PRO A 80 16.65 9.20 12.43
C PRO A 80 15.43 9.45 11.53
N TYR A 81 14.37 8.64 11.63
CA TYR A 81 13.16 8.86 10.83
C TYR A 81 12.43 10.14 11.22
N ALA A 82 12.44 10.51 12.50
CA ALA A 82 11.80 11.73 12.98
C ALA A 82 12.50 12.99 12.49
N ALA A 83 13.83 12.98 12.42
CA ALA A 83 14.59 14.07 11.84
C ALA A 83 14.23 14.27 10.35
N GLU A 84 14.22 13.18 9.57
CA GLU A 84 13.83 13.22 8.16
C GLU A 84 12.37 13.67 7.96
N PHE A 85 11.45 13.14 8.76
CA PHE A 85 10.04 13.51 8.66
C PHE A 85 9.80 14.98 9.05
N TYR A 86 10.53 15.47 10.05
CA TYR A 86 10.55 16.88 10.41
C TYR A 86 11.02 17.73 9.23
N GLU A 87 12.15 17.41 8.61
CA GLU A 87 12.68 18.15 7.45
C GLU A 87 11.67 18.22 6.30
N LEU A 88 10.98 17.10 6.02
CA LEU A 88 9.94 17.04 5.00
C LEU A 88 8.74 17.97 5.27
N ARG A 89 8.45 18.28 6.54
CA ARG A 89 7.17 18.88 6.97
C ARG A 89 7.32 20.14 7.81
N LYS A 90 8.54 20.59 8.14
CA LYS A 90 8.78 21.79 8.96
C LYS A 90 8.16 23.05 8.36
N HIS A 91 8.14 23.15 7.02
CA HIS A 91 7.48 24.24 6.30
C HIS A 91 5.94 24.26 6.47
N LYS A 92 5.34 23.18 6.98
CA LYS A 92 3.92 23.08 7.35
C LYS A 92 3.71 23.17 8.86
N GLY A 93 4.72 23.58 9.63
CA GLY A 93 4.63 23.76 11.09
C GLY A 93 4.81 22.49 11.91
N LEU A 94 5.28 21.38 11.33
CA LEU A 94 5.60 20.19 12.11
C LEU A 94 6.83 20.44 13.00
N THR A 95 6.74 20.16 14.29
CA THR A 95 7.88 20.18 15.21
C THR A 95 8.53 18.79 15.28
N LEU A 96 9.82 18.73 15.64
CA LEU A 96 10.53 17.45 15.78
C LEU A 96 9.88 16.55 16.84
N GLU A 97 9.40 17.12 17.94
CA GLU A 97 8.67 16.37 18.98
C GLU A 97 7.39 15.73 18.43
N ASN A 98 6.60 16.49 17.65
CA ASN A 98 5.41 15.96 17.00
C ASN A 98 5.75 14.92 15.94
N ALA A 99 6.86 15.09 15.20
CA ALA A 99 7.34 14.10 14.24
C ALA A 99 7.64 12.75 14.93
N ARG A 100 8.35 12.77 16.06
CA ARG A 100 8.58 11.58 16.89
C ARG A 100 7.27 10.95 17.36
N LYS A 101 6.33 11.76 17.84
CA LYS A 101 5.04 11.25 18.31
C LYS A 101 4.25 10.56 17.20
N LEU A 102 4.24 11.14 16.00
CA LEU A 102 3.56 10.55 14.84
C LEU A 102 4.23 9.26 14.37
N LEU A 103 5.56 9.17 14.40
CA LEU A 103 6.28 7.98 13.96
C LEU A 103 6.22 6.80 14.93
N LYS A 104 5.59 6.96 16.10
CA LYS A 104 5.19 5.81 16.93
C LYS A 104 4.07 5.00 16.29
N ASP A 105 3.29 5.62 15.39
CA ASP A 105 2.34 4.92 14.54
C ASP A 105 3.10 4.13 13.46
N SER A 106 2.82 2.84 13.38
CA SER A 106 3.55 1.92 12.49
C SER A 106 3.35 2.26 11.01
N VAL A 107 2.20 2.83 10.63
CA VAL A 107 1.97 3.25 9.24
C VAL A 107 2.83 4.45 8.89
N TYR A 108 2.92 5.46 9.77
CA TYR A 108 3.85 6.58 9.56
C TYR A 108 5.31 6.11 9.50
N PHE A 109 5.70 5.21 10.40
CA PHE A 109 7.05 4.65 10.42
C PHE A 109 7.37 3.92 9.12
N GLY A 110 6.49 3.00 8.69
CA GLY A 110 6.64 2.26 7.44
C GLY A 110 6.65 3.16 6.20
N MET A 111 5.86 4.23 6.18
CA MET A 111 5.91 5.21 5.07
C MET A 111 7.24 5.97 5.03
N MET A 112 7.86 6.26 6.17
CA MET A 112 9.22 6.83 6.19
C MET A 112 10.26 5.83 5.73
N MET A 113 10.16 4.55 6.09
CA MET A 113 11.03 3.50 5.56
C MET A 113 10.95 3.41 4.03
N LEU A 114 9.74 3.46 3.46
CA LEU A 114 9.53 3.54 2.01
C LEU A 114 10.20 4.78 1.41
N LYS A 115 10.01 5.95 2.03
CA LYS A 115 10.60 7.20 1.56
C LYS A 115 12.12 7.15 1.50
N LEU A 116 12.73 6.42 2.43
CA LEU A 116 14.17 6.21 2.54
C LEU A 116 14.66 4.99 1.74
N ASN A 117 13.84 4.45 0.84
CA ASN A 117 14.14 3.32 -0.05
C ASN A 117 14.59 2.04 0.68
N GLN A 118 14.04 1.80 1.88
CA GLN A 118 14.33 0.59 2.66
C GLN A 118 13.36 -0.56 2.34
N ALA A 119 12.32 -0.29 1.57
CA ALA A 119 11.36 -1.27 1.06
C ALA A 119 10.72 -0.73 -0.23
N ASP A 120 9.97 -1.59 -0.92
CA ASP A 120 9.36 -1.29 -2.22
C ASP A 120 7.85 -1.01 -2.13
N GLY A 121 7.19 -1.48 -1.06
CA GLY A 121 5.76 -1.28 -0.85
C GLY A 121 5.32 -1.48 0.60
N LEU A 122 4.10 -1.06 0.90
CA LEU A 122 3.49 -1.20 2.22
C LEU A 122 2.02 -1.58 2.06
N VAL A 123 1.58 -2.55 2.86
CA VAL A 123 0.18 -3.01 2.90
C VAL A 123 -0.33 -2.90 4.33
N ALA A 124 -1.42 -2.16 4.53
CA ALA A 124 -2.07 -1.92 5.81
C ALA A 124 -3.59 -1.76 5.63
N GLY A 125 -4.32 -1.68 6.74
CA GLY A 125 -5.76 -1.39 6.78
C GLY A 125 -6.60 -2.49 7.41
N VAL A 126 -5.95 -3.41 8.09
CA VAL A 126 -6.57 -4.51 8.83
C VAL A 126 -7.11 -4.01 10.18
N ALA A 127 -6.43 -3.05 10.80
CA ALA A 127 -6.78 -2.37 12.04
C ALA A 127 -6.94 -0.84 11.87
N HIS A 128 -6.46 -0.26 10.77
CA HIS A 128 -6.56 1.18 10.49
C HIS A 128 -7.67 1.53 9.49
N ALA A 129 -8.36 2.66 9.74
CA ALA A 129 -9.23 3.27 8.75
C ALA A 129 -8.43 3.72 7.51
N THR A 130 -9.02 3.62 6.32
CA THR A 130 -8.39 4.00 5.04
C THR A 130 -7.79 5.41 5.07
N SER A 131 -8.47 6.36 5.71
CA SER A 131 -8.00 7.75 5.85
C SER A 131 -6.70 7.86 6.66
N ASN A 132 -6.48 6.96 7.63
CA ASN A 132 -5.26 6.91 8.43
C ASN A 132 -4.06 6.33 7.68
N ILE A 133 -4.29 5.67 6.54
CA ILE A 133 -3.24 5.12 5.67
C ILE A 133 -2.91 6.10 4.55
N ILE A 134 -3.94 6.67 3.93
CA ILE A 134 -3.78 7.61 2.81
C ILE A 134 -3.12 8.90 3.27
N ARG A 135 -3.47 9.40 4.47
CA ARG A 135 -2.89 10.63 5.01
C ARG A 135 -1.36 10.58 5.10
N PRO A 136 -0.72 9.61 5.78
CA PRO A 136 0.74 9.53 5.82
C PRO A 136 1.34 9.28 4.43
N ALA A 137 0.72 8.45 3.59
CA ALA A 137 1.18 8.23 2.22
C ALA A 137 1.27 9.55 1.42
N LEU A 138 0.24 10.39 1.48
CA LEU A 138 0.22 11.69 0.80
C LEU A 138 1.16 12.71 1.44
N GLN A 139 1.37 12.65 2.76
CA GLN A 139 2.30 13.55 3.44
C GLN A 139 3.77 13.23 3.14
N ILE A 140 4.11 11.95 2.95
CA ILE A 140 5.49 11.46 2.90
C ILE A 140 5.91 11.06 1.48
N ILE A 141 5.14 10.17 0.84
CA ILE A 141 5.44 9.61 -0.48
C ILE A 141 4.97 10.54 -1.59
N LYS A 142 3.75 11.10 -1.45
CA LYS A 142 3.04 11.93 -2.42
C LYS A 142 2.57 11.14 -3.66
N THR A 143 1.86 11.82 -4.55
CA THR A 143 1.42 11.28 -5.84
C THR A 143 2.56 11.26 -6.85
N TYR A 144 2.36 10.50 -7.92
CA TYR A 144 3.26 10.50 -9.08
C TYR A 144 3.26 11.88 -9.77
N PRO A 145 4.39 12.34 -10.34
CA PRO A 145 4.42 13.62 -11.07
C PRO A 145 3.34 13.72 -12.15
N GLY A 146 2.58 14.81 -12.13
CA GLY A 146 1.47 15.03 -13.06
C GLY A 146 0.14 14.40 -12.65
N ILE A 147 0.07 13.71 -11.50
CA ILE A 147 -1.17 13.22 -10.89
C ILE A 147 -1.38 13.99 -9.58
N ASN A 148 -2.57 14.56 -9.39
CA ASN A 148 -2.89 15.39 -8.23
C ASN A 148 -3.69 14.61 -7.18
N ILE A 149 -4.46 13.60 -7.59
CA ILE A 149 -5.29 12.79 -6.69
C ILE A 149 -4.91 11.32 -6.69
N VAL A 150 -5.21 10.64 -5.58
CA VAL A 150 -5.15 9.17 -5.50
C VAL A 150 -6.54 8.62 -5.78
N SER A 151 -6.61 7.59 -6.61
CA SER A 151 -7.85 6.93 -7.01
C SER A 151 -7.78 5.44 -6.71
N SER A 152 -8.90 4.85 -6.30
CA SER A 152 -8.97 3.39 -6.13
C SER A 152 -9.14 2.67 -7.48
N THR A 153 -8.86 1.38 -7.53
CA THR A 153 -9.14 0.54 -8.69
C THR A 153 -9.50 -0.86 -8.22
N PHE A 154 -10.62 -1.38 -8.69
CA PHE A 154 -11.07 -2.74 -8.37
C PHE A 154 -10.93 -3.64 -9.59
N PHE A 155 -10.25 -4.78 -9.43
CA PHE A 155 -10.25 -5.85 -10.43
C PHE A 155 -11.50 -6.72 -10.25
N ILE A 156 -12.40 -6.68 -11.23
CA ILE A 156 -13.59 -7.54 -11.29
C ILE A 156 -13.26 -8.71 -12.21
N ILE A 157 -13.12 -9.90 -11.62
CA ILE A 157 -12.70 -11.10 -12.33
C ILE A 157 -13.86 -12.09 -12.36
N LYS A 158 -14.30 -12.46 -13.56
CA LYS A 158 -15.29 -13.51 -13.78
C LYS A 158 -14.85 -14.37 -14.94
N ASP A 159 -14.59 -15.65 -14.67
CA ASP A 159 -14.00 -16.59 -15.63
C ASP A 159 -12.69 -16.00 -16.21
N GLU A 160 -12.60 -15.83 -17.52
CA GLU A 160 -11.46 -15.20 -18.21
C GLU A 160 -11.63 -13.68 -18.40
N LYS A 161 -12.77 -13.12 -17.99
CA LYS A 161 -13.04 -11.68 -18.13
C LYS A 161 -12.48 -10.92 -16.94
N ILE A 162 -11.69 -9.90 -17.24
CA ILE A 162 -11.10 -8.98 -16.27
C ILE A 162 -11.57 -7.57 -16.62
N LEU A 163 -12.28 -6.94 -15.70
CA LEU A 163 -12.66 -5.53 -15.78
C LEU A 163 -11.96 -4.77 -14.66
N LEU A 164 -11.62 -3.51 -14.93
CA LEU A 164 -11.14 -2.58 -13.90
C LEU A 164 -12.22 -1.54 -13.69
N PHE A 165 -12.70 -1.43 -12.45
CA PHE A 165 -13.59 -0.35 -12.05
C PHE A 165 -12.74 0.77 -11.46
N ALA A 166 -12.88 1.96 -12.06
CA ALA A 166 -12.09 3.13 -11.73
C ALA A 166 -12.76 3.90 -10.60
N ASP A 167 -11.98 4.14 -9.55
CA ASP A 167 -12.32 4.82 -8.31
C ASP A 167 -13.71 4.57 -7.71
N CYS A 168 -13.81 3.52 -6.90
CA CYS A 168 -15.05 3.13 -6.23
C CYS A 168 -14.99 3.32 -4.71
N GLY A 169 -14.03 4.09 -4.20
CA GLY A 169 -13.79 4.16 -2.76
C GLY A 169 -13.09 5.41 -2.23
N LEU A 170 -12.62 6.34 -3.07
CA LEU A 170 -11.88 7.52 -2.58
C LEU A 170 -12.53 8.85 -2.98
N ASN A 171 -12.71 9.14 -4.26
CA ASN A 171 -13.22 10.44 -4.70
C ASN A 171 -14.73 10.34 -4.96
N GLU A 172 -15.53 10.92 -4.06
CA GLU A 172 -17.01 10.80 -4.10
C GLU A 172 -17.63 11.53 -5.29
N ASN A 173 -17.18 12.75 -5.59
CA ASN A 173 -17.71 13.60 -6.65
C ASN A 173 -16.57 14.19 -7.48
N PRO A 174 -15.88 13.38 -8.30
CA PRO A 174 -14.75 13.87 -9.08
C PRO A 174 -15.22 14.86 -10.15
N ASP A 175 -14.49 15.97 -10.29
CA ASP A 175 -14.67 16.91 -11.38
C ASP A 175 -14.12 16.35 -12.71
N PRO A 176 -14.34 17.03 -13.86
CA PRO A 176 -13.87 16.53 -15.16
C PRO A 176 -12.35 16.28 -15.24
N GLU A 177 -11.54 17.14 -14.61
CA GLU A 177 -10.09 17.01 -14.56
C GLU A 177 -9.68 15.78 -13.73
N GLN A 178 -10.28 15.59 -12.56
CA GLN A 178 -10.09 14.42 -11.70
C GLN A 178 -10.54 13.13 -12.40
N LEU A 179 -11.66 13.15 -13.13
CA LEU A 179 -12.09 12.00 -13.93
C LEU A 179 -11.06 11.63 -15.01
N ALA A 180 -10.42 12.62 -15.63
CA ALA A 180 -9.33 12.37 -16.58
C ALA A 180 -8.10 11.74 -15.90
N GLU A 181 -7.72 12.23 -14.70
CA GLU A 181 -6.63 11.67 -13.91
C GLU A 181 -6.90 10.24 -13.44
N ILE A 182 -8.12 9.97 -12.93
CA ILE A 182 -8.59 8.63 -12.55
C ILE A 182 -8.49 7.69 -13.75
N THR A 183 -8.98 8.14 -14.90
CA THR A 183 -8.96 7.37 -16.15
C THR A 183 -7.54 6.99 -16.57
N LEU A 184 -6.62 7.95 -16.55
CA LEU A 184 -5.22 7.73 -16.89
C LEU A 184 -4.56 6.77 -15.90
N SER A 185 -4.78 6.97 -14.61
CA SER A 185 -4.22 6.13 -13.54
C SER A 185 -4.70 4.68 -13.65
N THR A 186 -6.00 4.46 -13.86
CA THR A 186 -6.55 3.12 -14.07
C THR A 186 -6.02 2.48 -15.35
N ALA A 187 -5.81 3.25 -16.43
CA ALA A 187 -5.22 2.72 -17.67
C ALA A 187 -3.75 2.32 -17.49
N LEU A 188 -2.98 3.07 -16.71
CA LEU A 188 -1.60 2.71 -16.33
C LEU A 188 -1.59 1.44 -15.48
N THR A 189 -2.48 1.33 -14.49
CA THR A 189 -2.67 0.10 -13.71
C THR A 189 -3.00 -1.09 -14.62
N ALA A 190 -3.93 -0.95 -15.56
CA ALA A 190 -4.25 -2.03 -16.51
C ALA A 190 -3.00 -2.53 -17.25
N LYS A 191 -2.19 -1.61 -17.76
CA LYS A 191 -0.95 -1.93 -18.48
C LYS A 191 0.08 -2.63 -17.60
N LEU A 192 0.25 -2.19 -16.35
CA LEU A 192 1.14 -2.84 -15.37
C LEU A 192 0.78 -4.31 -15.14
N PHE A 193 -0.51 -4.63 -15.18
CA PHE A 193 -1.02 -6.00 -15.05
C PHE A 193 -1.14 -6.73 -16.39
N GLY A 194 -0.52 -6.22 -17.46
CA GLY A 194 -0.45 -6.89 -18.78
C GLY A 194 -1.73 -6.79 -19.61
N LEU A 195 -2.65 -5.89 -19.26
CA LEU A 195 -3.92 -5.71 -19.96
C LEU A 195 -3.83 -4.57 -20.99
N ILE A 196 -4.55 -4.71 -22.10
CA ILE A 196 -4.71 -3.64 -23.09
C ILE A 196 -5.93 -2.80 -22.67
N PRO A 197 -5.75 -1.55 -22.20
CA PRO A 197 -6.86 -0.76 -21.70
C PRO A 197 -7.82 -0.36 -22.83
N LYS A 198 -9.10 -0.70 -22.65
CA LYS A 198 -10.23 -0.19 -23.44
C LYS A 198 -11.16 0.53 -22.49
N ILE A 199 -11.18 1.86 -22.58
CA ILE A 199 -11.76 2.72 -21.56
C ILE A 199 -13.17 3.14 -21.98
N ALA A 200 -14.10 3.12 -21.03
CA ALA A 200 -15.44 3.68 -21.18
C ALA A 200 -15.74 4.59 -19.98
N LEU A 201 -16.06 5.86 -20.24
CA LEU A 201 -16.58 6.78 -19.23
C LEU A 201 -18.09 6.58 -19.13
N LEU A 202 -18.56 6.17 -17.95
CA LEU A 202 -19.96 5.84 -17.74
C LEU A 202 -20.77 7.10 -17.42
N CYS A 203 -21.97 7.17 -17.98
CA CYS A 203 -22.96 8.20 -17.71
C CYS A 203 -24.35 7.61 -17.94
N TYR A 204 -25.38 8.18 -17.32
CA TYR A 204 -26.77 7.83 -17.61
C TYR A 204 -27.16 8.17 -19.07
N SER A 205 -26.41 9.07 -19.72
CA SER A 205 -26.59 9.46 -21.12
C SER A 205 -25.47 8.93 -22.01
N THR A 206 -25.85 8.45 -23.19
CA THR A 206 -24.92 8.13 -24.27
C THR A 206 -25.01 9.20 -25.35
N ARG A 207 -23.92 9.93 -25.60
CA ARG A 207 -23.80 10.93 -26.68
C ARG A 207 -24.97 11.94 -26.75
N GLY A 208 -25.42 12.41 -25.59
CA GLY A 208 -26.48 13.42 -25.49
C GLY A 208 -27.91 12.88 -25.51
N SER A 209 -28.11 11.57 -25.32
CA SER A 209 -29.43 10.93 -25.21
C SER A 209 -30.28 11.35 -24.02
N GLY A 210 -29.68 11.96 -22.98
CA GLY A 210 -30.32 12.29 -21.72
C GLY A 210 -30.76 13.76 -21.63
N LYS A 211 -31.10 14.34 -22.77
CA LYS A 211 -31.76 15.65 -22.87
C LYS A 211 -33.24 15.53 -22.56
#